data_AF-A0A920MQL6-F1
#
_entry.id   AF-A0A920MQL6-F1
#
_cell.length_a   1.000
_cell.length_b   1.000
_cell.length_c   1.000
_cell.angle_alpha   90.00
_cell.angle_beta   90.00
_cell.angle_gamma   90.00
#
_symmetry.space_group_name_H-M   'P 1'
#
loop_
_entity.id
_entity.type
_entity.pdbx_description
1 polymer ?
#
loop_
_entity_poly.entity_id
_entity_poly.type
_entity_poly.pdbx_seq_one_letter_code
_entity_poly.pdbx_strand_id
1 'polypeptide(L)' 'MGLNGFSFYNFPTAIELEYHQPLDKFEKEINEENILYGDKGRAYLKIFFDF' A
#
# COMPACT_ATOMS: atom_id res chain seq x y z
N MET A 1 42.24 -10.32 8.82
CA MET A 1 40.91 -9.92 9.33
C MET A 1 40.35 -8.92 8.33
N GLY A 2 39.68 -9.41 7.28
CA GLY A 2 39.19 -8.57 6.18
C GLY A 2 37.92 -7.82 6.59
N LEU A 3 37.80 -6.59 6.11
CA LEU A 3 36.71 -5.64 6.36
C LEU A 3 35.31 -6.28 6.19
N ASN A 4 34.68 -6.70 7.29
CA ASN A 4 33.24 -6.93 7.34
C ASN A 4 32.55 -5.57 7.34
N GLY A 5 32.30 -5.02 6.15
CA GLY A 5 31.79 -3.66 6.03
C GLY A 5 31.19 -3.36 4.66
N PHE A 6 30.34 -4.24 4.14
CA PHE A 6 29.43 -3.81 3.07
C PHE A 6 28.29 -3.03 3.73
N SER A 7 28.45 -1.71 3.76
CA SER A 7 27.35 -0.80 4.06
C SER A 7 26.53 -0.68 2.76
N PHE A 8 25.53 -1.53 2.60
CA PHE A 8 24.55 -1.35 1.53
C PHE A 8 23.61 -0.24 1.98
N TYR A 9 23.78 0.96 1.43
CA TYR A 9 22.71 1.94 1.46
C TYR A 9 21.52 1.32 0.71
N ASN A 10 20.51 0.90 1.45
CA ASN A 10 19.24 0.41 0.90
C ASN A 10 18.49 1.62 0.31
N PHE A 11 18.84 2.00 -0.91
CA PHE A 11 18.06 2.98 -1.66
C PHE A 11 16.79 2.29 -2.16
N PRO A 12 15.63 2.96 -2.11
CA PRO A 12 14.41 2.40 -2.66
C PRO A 12 14.62 2.14 -4.16
N THR A 13 14.41 0.90 -4.58
CA THR A 13 14.55 0.49 -5.98
C THR A 13 13.35 0.88 -6.81
N ALA A 14 12.17 0.98 -6.21
CA ALA A 14 10.98 1.47 -6.88
C ALA A 14 10.00 2.14 -5.91
N ILE A 15 9.19 3.05 -6.45
CA ILE A 15 8.06 3.68 -5.76
C ILE A 15 6.85 3.52 -6.68
N GLU A 16 5.74 3.05 -6.13
CA GLU A 16 4.47 2.88 -6.83
C GLU A 16 3.38 3.66 -6.11
N LEU A 17 2.58 4.41 -6.89
CA LEU A 17 1.41 5.13 -6.42
C LEU A 17 0.19 4.62 -7.17
N GLU A 18 -0.80 4.14 -6.44
CA GLU A 18 -2.03 3.56 -6.97
C GLU A 18 -3.23 4.27 -6.36
N TYR A 19 -4.18 4.71 -7.19
CA TYR A 19 -5.40 5.38 -6.74
C TYR A 19 -6.63 4.65 -7.27
N HIS A 20 -7.49 4.23 -6.35
CA HIS A 20 -8.74 3.55 -6.64
C HIS A 20 -9.93 4.45 -6.30
N GLN A 21 -10.66 4.85 -7.34
CA GLN A 21 -11.96 5.48 -7.21
C GLN A 21 -13.06 4.43 -7.38
N PRO A 22 -13.90 4.20 -6.37
CA PRO A 22 -15.06 3.33 -6.51
C PRO A 22 -16.05 3.91 -7.54
N LEU A 23 -16.57 3.05 -8.41
CA LEU A 23 -17.60 3.43 -9.39
C LEU A 23 -19.01 3.29 -8.81
N ASP A 24 -19.20 2.27 -7.99
CA ASP A 24 -20.47 1.97 -7.33
C ASP A 24 -20.35 2.10 -5.82
N LYS A 25 -21.47 2.44 -5.21
CA LYS A 25 -21.65 2.48 -3.76
C LYS A 25 -22.52 1.30 -3.36
N PHE A 26 -22.15 0.62 -2.29
CA PHE A 26 -22.98 -0.41 -1.71
C PHE A 26 -22.99 -0.32 -0.20
N GLU A 27 -24.14 -0.68 0.35
CA GLU A 27 -24.37 -0.90 1.76
C GLU A 27 -24.61 -2.39 1.96
N LYS A 28 -23.91 -2.98 2.93
CA LYS A 28 -24.05 -4.39 3.26
C LYS A 28 -23.98 -4.59 4.76
N GLU A 29 -24.98 -5.27 5.29
CA GLU A 29 -24.99 -5.73 6.68
C GLU A 29 -24.19 -7.03 6.80
N ILE A 30 -23.20 -7.06 7.69
CA ILE A 30 -22.42 -8.26 8.03
C ILE A 30 -22.27 -8.30 9.55
N ASN A 31 -22.72 -9.39 10.19
CA ASN A 31 -22.66 -9.57 11.64
C ASN A 31 -23.28 -8.39 12.42
N GLU A 32 -24.47 -7.92 12.00
CA GLU A 32 -25.18 -6.77 12.60
C GLU A 32 -24.45 -5.42 12.45
N GLU A 33 -23.33 -5.38 11.72
CA GLU A 33 -22.62 -4.14 11.36
C GLU A 33 -22.93 -3.73 9.91
N ASN A 34 -23.31 -2.46 9.72
CA ASN A 34 -23.49 -1.88 8.40
C ASN A 34 -22.14 -1.43 7.82
N ILE A 35 -21.72 -2.08 6.74
CA ILE A 35 -20.55 -1.70 5.97
C ILE A 35 -20.98 -0.85 4.79
N LEU A 36 -20.53 0.40 4.79
CA LEU A 36 -20.68 1.35 3.70
C LEU A 36 -19.38 1.37 2.88
N TYR A 37 -19.47 1.03 1.60
CA TYR A 37 -18.34 1.03 0.68
C TYR A 37 -18.66 1.85 -0.57
N GLY A 38 -17.65 2.54 -1.08
CA GLY A 38 -17.75 3.26 -2.36
C GLY A 38 -17.80 4.79 -2.26
N ASP A 39 -17.90 5.35 -1.05
CA ASP A 39 -17.99 6.80 -0.87
C ASP A 39 -16.64 7.54 -0.94
N LYS A 40 -15.54 6.83 -0.72
CA LYS A 40 -14.20 7.43 -0.64
C LYS A 40 -13.22 6.69 -1.54
N GLY A 41 -12.50 7.46 -2.36
CA GLY A 41 -11.33 6.99 -3.07
C GLY A 41 -10.22 6.55 -2.11
N ARG A 42 -9.37 5.63 -2.56
CA ARG A 42 -8.26 5.07 -1.78
C ARG A 42 -6.97 5.26 -2.55
N ALA A 43 -5.91 5.71 -1.85
CA ALA A 43 -4.57 5.82 -2.41
C ALA A 43 -3.65 4.84 -1.69
N TYR A 44 -2.78 4.19 -2.43
CA TYR A 44 -1.76 3.27 -1.95
C TYR A 44 -0.40 3.76 -2.42
N LEU A 45 0.55 3.82 -1.48
CA LEU A 45 1.95 4.11 -1.74
C LEU A 45 2.75 2.86 -1.38
N LYS A 46 3.46 2.29 -2.34
CA LYS A 46 4.39 1.18 -2.12
C LYS A 46 5.81 1.65 -2.38
N ILE A 47 6.71 1.34 -1.46
CA ILE A 47 8.15 1.62 -1.58
C ILE A 47 8.85 0.27 -1.54
N PHE A 48 9.56 -0.04 -2.61
CA PHE A 48 10.31 -1.28 -2.78
C PHE A 48 11.78 -1.04 -2.48
N PHE A 49 12.41 -1.97 -1.78
CA PHE A 49 13.84 -2.03 -1.53
C PHE A 49 14.36 -3.34 -2.11
N ASP A 50 15.52 -3.33 -2.76
CA ASP A 50 16.19 -4.50 -3.34
C ASP A 50 17.57 -4.66 -2.68
N PHE A 51 18.04 -5.90 -2.55
CA PHE A 51 19.21 -6.26 -1.72
C PHE A 51 20.38 -6.82 -2.53
#